data_AF-A0AA38I836-F1
#
_entry.id   AF-A0AA38I836-F1
#
_cell.length_a   1.000
_cell.length_b   1.000
_cell.length_c   1.000
_cell.angle_alpha   90.00
_cell.angle_beta   90.00
_cell.angle_gamma   90.00
#
_symmetry.space_group_name_H-M   'P 1'
#
loop_
_entity.id
_entity.type
_entity.pdbx_description
1 polymer ?
#
loop_
_entity_poly.entity_id
_entity_poly.type
_entity_poly.pdbx_seq_one_letter_code
_entity_poly.pdbx_strand_id
1 'polypeptide(L)'
;MRILLLSLVLVGVSSKSLPPEIQKCRKSDPKLGDCLAKSVPDAAGRLKQGNKDLGIFPLEPLVIEKIEFGNSSGGAVGVRQVYENLKLFGATNFTISDSEADFGD
;
A
#
# COMPACT_ATOMS: atom_id res chain seq x y z
N MET A 1 1.06 56.65 -9.38
CA MET A 1 0.27 55.50 -9.85
C MET A 1 1.20 54.30 -10.02
N ARG A 2 1.24 53.41 -9.02
CA ARG A 2 1.81 52.03 -9.07
C ARG A 2 1.77 51.47 -7.64
N ILE A 3 0.62 50.93 -7.25
CA ILE A 3 0.53 50.08 -6.06
C ILE A 3 0.67 48.66 -6.60
N LEU A 4 1.81 48.04 -6.30
CA LEU A 4 2.13 46.67 -6.68
C LEU A 4 1.30 45.75 -5.76
N LEU A 5 0.27 45.09 -6.32
CA LEU A 5 -0.52 44.08 -5.64
C LEU A 5 0.34 42.82 -5.43
N LEU A 6 0.86 42.63 -4.22
CA LEU A 6 1.41 41.35 -3.78
C LEU A 6 0.22 40.40 -3.52
N SER A 7 -0.16 39.61 -4.51
CA SER A 7 -1.12 38.52 -4.32
C SER A 7 -0.44 37.38 -3.54
N LEU A 8 -0.67 37.34 -2.23
CA LEU A 8 -0.27 36.22 -1.38
C LEU A 8 -1.17 35.03 -1.70
N VAL A 9 -0.71 34.14 -2.59
CA VAL A 9 -1.39 32.87 -2.88
C VAL A 9 -1.13 31.95 -1.69
N LEU A 10 -2.07 31.86 -0.74
CA LEU A 10 -2.08 30.79 0.25
C LEU A 10 -2.41 29.47 -0.46
N VAL A 11 -1.38 28.71 -0.82
CA VAL A 11 -1.56 27.32 -1.25
C VAL A 11 -1.80 26.50 0.02
N GLY A 12 -3.05 26.14 0.28
CA GLY A 12 -3.39 25.24 1.37
C GLY A 12 -2.82 23.84 1.09
N VAL A 13 -1.88 23.38 1.91
CA VAL A 13 -1.39 22.00 1.84
C VAL A 13 -2.43 21.08 2.48
N SER A 14 -3.25 20.42 1.68
CA SER A 14 -4.14 19.36 2.16
C SER A 14 -3.36 18.05 2.28
N SER A 15 -3.02 17.67 3.51
CA SER A 15 -2.48 16.33 3.79
C SER A 15 -3.63 15.31 3.76
N LYS A 16 -3.44 14.20 3.03
CA LYS A 16 -4.40 13.09 3.02
C LYS A 16 -4.22 12.27 4.29
N SER A 17 -5.19 12.36 5.19
CA SER A 17 -5.21 11.55 6.41
C SER A 17 -5.76 10.15 6.14
N LEU A 18 -5.28 9.15 6.87
CA LEU A 18 -5.94 7.84 6.86
C LEU A 18 -7.40 7.98 7.35
N PRO A 19 -8.33 7.23 6.74
CA PRO A 19 -9.72 7.11 7.18
C PRO A 19 -9.78 6.78 8.68
N PRO A 20 -10.77 7.33 9.41
CA PRO A 20 -10.88 7.16 10.85
C PRO A 20 -11.13 5.72 11.28
N GLU A 21 -11.62 4.87 10.36
CA GLU A 21 -11.87 3.44 10.59
C GLU A 21 -10.58 2.62 10.65
N ILE A 22 -9.46 3.16 10.15
CA ILE A 22 -8.16 2.50 10.22
C ILE A 22 -7.53 2.80 11.58
N GLN A 23 -7.26 1.73 12.33
CA GLN A 23 -6.52 1.83 13.57
C GLN A 23 -5.15 2.45 13.32
N LYS A 24 -4.74 3.39 14.18
CA LYS A 24 -3.44 4.06 14.09
C LYS A 24 -2.55 3.55 15.21
N CYS A 25 -1.32 3.16 14.86
CA CYS A 25 -0.30 2.77 15.84
C CYS A 25 0.58 3.97 16.17
N ARG A 26 0.87 4.16 17.46
CA ARG A 26 1.73 5.25 17.92
C ARG A 26 3.19 4.81 17.86
N LYS A 27 4.07 5.66 17.33
CA LYS A 27 5.52 5.37 17.29
C LYS A 27 6.12 5.09 18.67
N SER A 28 5.62 5.78 19.69
CA SER A 28 6.06 5.63 21.09
C SER A 28 5.48 4.41 21.80
N ASP A 29 4.68 3.57 21.11
CA ASP A 29 4.09 2.39 21.73
C ASP A 29 5.17 1.30 21.92
N PRO A 30 5.46 0.86 23.16
CA PRO A 30 6.42 -0.22 23.38
C PRO A 30 5.98 -1.56 22.74
N LYS A 31 4.72 -1.68 22.34
CA LYS A 31 4.14 -2.82 21.61
C LYS A 31 3.73 -2.43 20.18
N LEU A 32 4.50 -1.53 19.56
CA LEU A 32 4.25 -1.08 18.20
C LEU A 32 4.09 -2.25 17.21
N GLY A 33 4.94 -3.27 17.31
CA GLY A 33 4.85 -4.48 16.48
C GLY A 33 3.48 -5.16 16.60
N ASP A 34 3.02 -5.46 17.82
CA ASP A 34 1.70 -6.05 18.07
C ASP A 34 0.55 -5.19 17.52
N CYS A 35 0.70 -3.86 17.62
CA CYS A 35 -0.28 -2.94 17.06
C CYS A 35 -0.32 -3.05 15.53
N LEU A 36 0.85 -3.01 14.86
CA LEU A 36 0.96 -3.12 13.40
C LEU A 36 0.44 -4.47 12.91
N ALA A 37 0.82 -5.56 13.59
CA ALA A 37 0.41 -6.92 13.28
C ALA A 37 -1.12 -7.10 13.24
N LYS A 38 -1.86 -6.30 14.03
CA LYS A 38 -3.33 -6.28 14.03
C LYS A 38 -3.91 -5.25 13.06
N SER A 39 -3.33 -4.06 13.06
CA SER A 39 -3.86 -2.90 12.34
C SER A 39 -3.73 -3.03 10.83
N VAL A 40 -2.64 -3.63 10.34
CA VAL A 40 -2.36 -3.70 8.90
C VAL A 40 -3.28 -4.70 8.18
N PRO A 41 -3.52 -5.94 8.68
CA PRO A 41 -4.51 -6.82 8.09
C PRO A 41 -5.93 -6.25 8.11
N ASP A 42 -6.36 -5.62 9.21
CA ASP A 42 -7.67 -4.96 9.29
C ASP A 42 -7.80 -3.84 8.26
N ALA A 43 -6.77 -2.99 8.13
CA ALA A 43 -6.73 -1.94 7.12
C ALA A 43 -6.81 -2.52 5.70
N ALA A 44 -6.06 -3.57 5.38
CA ALA A 44 -6.11 -4.23 4.08
C ALA A 44 -7.51 -4.78 3.77
N GLY A 45 -8.18 -5.40 4.75
CA GLY A 45 -9.55 -5.88 4.62
C GLY A 45 -10.57 -4.76 4.36
N ARG A 46 -10.44 -3.62 5.05
CA ARG A 46 -11.28 -2.42 4.83
C ARG A 46 -11.04 -1.80 3.46
N LEU A 47 -9.80 -1.82 2.99
CA LEU A 47 -9.35 -1.23 1.74
C LEU A 47 -9.39 -2.20 0.56
N LYS A 48 -10.04 -3.37 0.69
CA LYS A 48 -10.05 -4.41 -0.34
C LYS A 48 -10.56 -3.96 -1.71
N GLN A 49 -11.49 -2.99 -1.74
CA GLN A 49 -12.05 -2.42 -2.97
C GLN A 49 -11.22 -1.25 -3.52
N GLY A 50 -10.10 -0.92 -2.87
CA GLY A 50 -9.29 0.25 -3.15
C GLY A 50 -9.80 1.51 -2.45
N ASN A 51 -9.05 2.59 -2.59
CA ASN A 51 -9.40 3.93 -2.15
C ASN A 51 -8.67 4.94 -3.04
N LYS A 52 -9.41 5.59 -3.95
CA LYS A 52 -8.85 6.55 -4.92
C LYS A 52 -8.23 7.78 -4.25
N ASP A 53 -8.81 8.22 -3.13
CA ASP A 53 -8.29 9.36 -2.38
C ASP A 53 -6.93 9.01 -1.80
N LEU A 54 -6.69 7.79 -1.36
CA LEU A 54 -5.38 7.36 -0.87
C LEU A 54 -4.44 6.85 -1.98
N GLY A 55 -4.90 6.80 -3.24
CA GLY A 55 -4.13 6.22 -4.35
C GLY A 55 -4.04 4.70 -4.31
N ILE A 56 -4.96 4.03 -3.61
CA ILE A 56 -4.99 2.58 -3.44
C ILE A 56 -5.92 2.00 -4.50
N PHE A 57 -5.41 1.08 -5.31
CA PHE A 57 -6.18 0.33 -6.30
C PHE A 57 -6.91 -0.86 -5.64
N PRO A 58 -7.90 -1.48 -6.31
CA PRO A 58 -8.58 -2.66 -5.77
C PRO A 58 -7.61 -3.79 -5.44
N LEU A 59 -7.62 -4.25 -4.19
CA LEU A 59 -6.73 -5.29 -3.69
C LEU A 59 -7.35 -6.69 -3.79
N GLU A 60 -8.68 -6.78 -3.97
CA GLU A 60 -9.42 -8.04 -4.04
C GLU A 60 -10.56 -8.01 -5.09
N PRO A 61 -10.46 -8.78 -6.20
CA PRO A 61 -9.26 -9.48 -6.63
C PRO A 61 -8.16 -8.50 -7.04
N LEU A 62 -6.91 -8.84 -6.73
CA LEU A 62 -5.76 -8.15 -7.28
C LEU A 62 -5.59 -8.56 -8.75
N VAL A 63 -5.75 -7.60 -9.65
CA VAL A 63 -5.61 -7.80 -11.09
C VAL A 63 -4.18 -7.48 -11.51
N ILE A 64 -3.50 -8.45 -12.13
CA ILE A 64 -2.17 -8.25 -12.73
C ILE A 64 -2.30 -8.48 -14.23
N GLU A 65 -2.00 -7.43 -15.01
CA GLU A 65 -2.18 -7.44 -16.46
C GLU A 65 -1.30 -8.49 -17.15
N LYS A 66 -0.05 -8.61 -16.72
CA LYS A 66 0.90 -9.58 -17.27
C LYS A 66 1.97 -9.96 -16.25
N ILE A 67 2.23 -11.27 -16.13
CA ILE A 67 3.43 -11.81 -15.46
C ILE A 67 4.14 -12.71 -16.45
N GLU A 68 5.45 -12.51 -16.58
CA GLU A 68 6.31 -13.32 -17.45
C GLU A 68 7.42 -13.92 -16.60
N PHE A 69 7.49 -15.25 -16.57
CA PHE A 69 8.57 -16.01 -15.97
C PHE A 69 9.46 -16.56 -17.08
N GLY A 70 10.73 -16.16 -17.08
CA GLY A 70 11.76 -16.64 -18.01
C GLY A 70 12.70 -17.65 -17.35
N ASN A 71 13.24 -18.55 -18.18
CA ASN A 71 14.18 -19.65 -17.88
C ASN A 71 14.97 -19.52 -16.57
N SER A 72 14.85 -20.53 -15.72
CA SER A 72 15.89 -20.84 -14.73
C SER A 72 17.20 -21.12 -15.47
N SER A 73 18.16 -20.22 -15.33
CA SER A 73 19.51 -20.35 -15.89
C SER A 73 20.21 -21.55 -15.24
N GLY A 74 20.02 -22.75 -15.79
CA GLY A 74 20.67 -23.98 -15.29
C GLY A 74 20.00 -25.31 -15.64
N GLY A 75 18.77 -25.33 -16.17
CA GLY A 75 18.08 -26.56 -16.57
C GLY A 75 18.33 -26.95 -18.03
N ALA A 76 18.28 -28.26 -18.33
CA ALA A 76 18.40 -28.79 -19.70
C ALA A 76 17.23 -28.38 -20.62
N VAL A 77 16.14 -27.84 -20.07
CA VAL A 77 14.97 -27.33 -20.78
C VAL A 77 14.65 -25.93 -20.27
N GLY A 78 14.57 -24.97 -21.20
CA GLY A 78 14.07 -23.63 -20.91
C GLY A 78 12.55 -23.60 -20.97
N VAL A 79 11.91 -23.15 -19.89
CA VAL A 79 10.46 -22.90 -19.85
C VAL A 79 10.22 -21.40 -19.74
N ARG A 80 9.52 -20.85 -20.73
CA ARG A 80 8.97 -19.49 -20.70
C ARG A 80 7.48 -19.57 -20.37
N GLN A 81 7.06 -18.92 -19.30
CA GLN A 81 5.66 -18.87 -18.89
C GLN A 81 5.18 -17.43 -18.97
N VAL A 82 4.10 -17.20 -19.71
CA VAL A 82 3.45 -15.90 -19.82
C VAL A 82 2.02 -16.04 -19.35
N TYR A 83 1.65 -15.25 -18.36
CA TYR A 83 0.32 -15.18 -17.79
C TYR A 83 -0.24 -13.78 -18.01
N GLU A 84 -1.47 -13.68 -18.50
CA GLU A 84 -2.14 -12.41 -18.78
C GLU A 84 -3.49 -12.36 -18.06
N ASN A 85 -3.89 -11.16 -17.62
CA ASN A 85 -5.16 -10.90 -16.93
C ASN A 85 -5.36 -11.78 -15.68
N LEU A 86 -4.31 -11.96 -14.90
CA LEU A 86 -4.35 -12.73 -13.66
C LEU A 86 -5.25 -12.05 -12.64
N LYS A 87 -6.09 -12.85 -11.97
CA LYS A 87 -6.90 -12.43 -10.83
C LYS A 87 -6.45 -13.22 -9.61
N LEU A 88 -5.80 -12.53 -8.68
CA LEU A 88 -5.37 -13.09 -7.41
C LEU A 88 -6.45 -12.82 -6.37
N PHE A 89 -6.88 -13.89 -5.70
CA PHE A 89 -7.89 -13.84 -4.64
C PHE A 89 -7.26 -14.16 -3.29
N GLY A 90 -7.79 -13.56 -2.22
CA GLY A 90 -7.31 -13.74 -0.85
C GLY A 90 -6.10 -12.87 -0.49
N ALA A 91 -5.70 -11.93 -1.35
CA ALA A 91 -4.53 -11.07 -1.12
C ALA A 91 -4.71 -10.15 0.10
N THR A 92 -5.96 -9.85 0.50
CA THR A 92 -6.27 -9.08 1.70
C THR A 92 -6.55 -9.95 2.93
N ASN A 93 -6.47 -11.27 2.83
CA ASN A 93 -6.70 -12.20 3.94
C ASN A 93 -5.38 -12.82 4.40
N PHE A 94 -4.52 -11.97 4.97
CA PHE A 94 -3.22 -12.38 5.50
C PHE A 94 -3.12 -12.13 7.00
N THR A 95 -2.16 -12.79 7.62
CA THR A 95 -1.71 -12.49 8.98
C THR A 95 -0.28 -12.00 8.93
N ILE A 96 0.12 -11.20 9.91
CA ILE A 96 1.50 -10.75 10.07
C ILE A 96 2.18 -11.69 11.05
N SER A 97 3.23 -12.36 10.59
CA SER A 97 4.04 -13.27 11.41
C SER A 97 5.10 -12.54 12.23
N ASP A 98 5.64 -11.46 11.67
CA ASP A 98 6.69 -10.65 12.29
C ASP A 98 6.56 -9.20 11.80
N SER A 99 6.90 -8.24 12.66
CA SER A 99 6.83 -6.82 12.33
C SER A 99 7.87 -6.03 13.08
N GLU A 100 8.66 -5.27 12.33
CA GLU A 100 9.67 -4.36 12.84
C GLU A 100 9.44 -2.96 12.25
N ALA A 101 9.72 -1.93 13.05
CA ALA A 101 9.63 -0.54 12.62
C ALA A 101 10.91 0.18 13.04
N ASP A 102 11.73 0.54 12.07
CA ASP A 102 12.93 1.35 12.26
C ASP A 102 12.61 2.81 11.95
N PHE A 103 12.92 3.70 12.90
CA PHE A 103 12.69 5.14 12.78
C PHE A 103 13.97 5.94 12.51
N GLY A 104 15.15 5.32 12.49
CA GLY A 104 16.41 5.96 12.16
C GLY A 104 16.67 7.24 12.96
N ASP A 105 16.88 7.09 14.27
CA ASP A 105 17.43 8.14 15.15
C ASP A 105 18.95 7.97 15.31
#